data_AF-A0A2S0UA03-F1
#
_entry.id   AF-A0A2S0UA03-F1
#
_cell.length_a   1.000
_cell.length_b   1.000
_cell.length_c   1.000
_cell.angle_alpha   90.00
_cell.angle_beta   90.00
_cell.angle_gamma   90.00
#
_symmetry.space_group_name_H-M   'P 1'
#
loop_
_entity.id
_entity.type
_entity.pdbx_description
1 polymer ?
#
loop_
_entity_poly.entity_id
_entity_poly.type
_entity_poly.pdbx_seq_one_letter_code
_entity_poly.pdbx_strand_id
1 'polypeptide(L)'
;MRECCFKINLSLEEAKKRYREWSNEDVQFEIDEAGICMADSIQISEAEEGWTYFIDFEGEAFFGLSREAWIKLAMDSSVIYAYYDENFNAELVVIENGKLIREFARYEDEPDANADFGVLACEESSAIDGWEDVADYIEQELII
;
A
#
# COMPACT_ATOMS: atom_id res chain seq x y z
N MET A 1 17.11 -2.57 0.77
CA MET A 1 16.19 -1.67 0.04
C MET A 1 14.85 -1.81 0.72
N ARG A 2 14.15 -0.71 0.97
CA ARG A 2 12.85 -0.71 1.63
C ARG A 2 11.89 0.04 0.74
N GLU A 3 10.71 -0.53 0.54
CA GLU A 3 9.60 0.16 -0.09
C GLU A 3 8.37 0.01 0.80
N CYS A 4 7.59 1.08 0.89
CA CYS A 4 6.35 1.14 1.66
C CYS A 4 5.41 2.07 0.92
N CYS A 5 4.44 1.50 0.21
CA CYS A 5 3.55 2.31 -0.59
C CYS A 5 2.18 1.68 -0.75
N PHE A 6 1.19 2.52 -1.02
CA PHE A 6 -0.10 2.05 -1.51
C PHE A 6 -0.61 2.94 -2.64
N LYS A 7 -1.51 2.37 -3.45
CA LYS A 7 -2.36 3.13 -4.37
C LYS A 7 -3.82 2.89 -4.06
N ILE A 8 -4.64 3.93 -4.27
CA ILE A 8 -6.10 3.87 -4.14
C ILE A 8 -6.75 4.38 -5.42
N ASN A 9 -7.80 3.70 -5.88
CA ASN A 9 -8.52 4.09 -7.11
C ASN A 9 -9.50 5.24 -6.80
N LEU A 10 -8.92 6.43 -6.63
CA LEU A 10 -9.59 7.70 -6.40
C LEU A 10 -8.75 8.81 -7.04
N SER A 11 -9.41 9.89 -7.45
CA SER A 11 -8.72 11.12 -7.86
C SER A 11 -7.86 11.68 -6.72
N LEU A 12 -6.82 12.45 -7.04
CA LEU A 12 -5.89 13.01 -6.04
C LEU A 12 -6.61 13.73 -4.89
N GLU A 13 -7.61 14.55 -5.19
CA GLU A 13 -8.35 15.32 -4.19
C GLU A 13 -9.25 14.42 -3.31
N GLU A 14 -9.87 13.41 -3.89
CA GLU A 14 -10.68 12.43 -3.14
C GLU A 14 -9.81 11.51 -2.29
N ALA A 15 -8.65 11.10 -2.81
CA ALA A 15 -7.67 10.29 -2.10
C ALA A 15 -7.11 11.03 -0.88
N LYS A 16 -6.72 12.30 -1.03
CA LYS A 16 -6.28 13.15 0.10
C LYS A 16 -7.35 13.29 1.17
N LYS A 17 -8.60 13.53 0.75
CA LYS A 17 -9.73 13.61 1.67
C LYS A 17 -9.93 12.28 2.41
N ARG A 18 -9.94 11.16 1.68
CA ARG A 18 -10.08 9.82 2.24
C ARG A 18 -8.98 9.52 3.25
N TYR A 19 -7.73 9.83 2.90
CA TYR A 19 -6.58 9.61 3.76
C TYR A 19 -6.71 10.40 5.08
N ARG A 20 -7.05 11.69 5.01
CA ARG A 20 -7.26 12.52 6.21
C ARG A 20 -8.38 12.01 7.11
N GLU A 21 -9.49 11.58 6.51
CA GLU A 21 -10.62 11.01 7.27
C GLU A 21 -10.25 9.67 7.93
N TRP A 22 -9.41 8.88 7.28
CA TRP A 22 -8.99 7.57 7.76
C TRP A 22 -7.92 7.66 8.86
N SER A 23 -6.88 8.49 8.67
CA SER A 23 -5.80 8.68 9.65
C SER A 23 -6.30 9.30 10.95
N ASN A 24 -7.42 10.04 10.90
CA ASN A 24 -8.00 10.75 12.04
C ASN A 24 -7.00 11.76 12.66
N GLU A 25 -6.09 12.26 11.83
CA GLU A 25 -5.08 13.25 12.15
C GLU A 25 -5.31 14.54 11.34
N ASP A 26 -4.79 15.66 11.85
CA ASP A 26 -4.82 16.92 11.13
C ASP A 26 -3.72 16.95 10.07
N VAL A 27 -3.86 16.08 9.07
CA VAL A 27 -2.89 15.91 7.98
C VAL A 27 -2.90 17.16 7.11
N GLN A 28 -1.75 17.84 7.09
CA GLN A 28 -1.49 18.96 6.20
C GLN A 28 -0.79 18.47 4.94
N PHE A 29 -1.34 18.85 3.79
CA PHE A 29 -0.73 18.56 2.51
C PHE A 29 0.02 19.80 2.05
N GLU A 30 1.33 19.66 1.85
CA GLU A 30 2.19 20.72 1.37
C GLU A 30 2.71 20.36 -0.03
N ILE A 31 3.03 21.39 -0.82
CA ILE A 31 3.67 21.19 -2.11
C ILE A 31 5.11 21.67 -1.94
N ASP A 32 6.07 20.80 -2.19
CA ASP A 32 7.49 21.13 -2.09
C ASP A 32 7.96 22.03 -3.23
N GLU A 33 9.24 22.42 -3.20
CA GLU A 33 9.84 23.28 -4.24
C GLU A 33 9.84 22.63 -5.64
N ALA A 34 9.75 21.30 -5.73
CA ALA A 34 9.69 20.55 -6.97
C ALA A 34 8.25 20.35 -7.49
N GLY A 35 7.24 20.78 -6.73
CA GLY A 35 5.83 20.60 -7.09
C GLY A 35 5.23 19.26 -6.62
N ILE A 36 5.94 18.52 -5.77
CA ILE A 36 5.52 17.23 -5.23
C ILE A 36 4.63 17.48 -4.02
N CYS A 37 3.48 16.80 -3.96
CA CYS A 37 2.59 16.88 -2.81
C CYS A 37 3.07 15.93 -1.71
N MET A 38 3.23 16.45 -0.50
CA MET A 38 3.73 15.73 0.67
C MET A 38 2.73 15.83 1.83
N ALA A 39 2.69 14.80 2.67
CA ALA A 39 2.10 14.79 4.00
C ALA A 39 3.09 14.11 4.94
N ASP A 40 3.76 14.87 5.80
CA ASP A 40 4.90 14.40 6.59
C ASP A 40 5.98 13.73 5.68
N SER A 41 6.28 12.45 5.90
CA SER A 41 7.22 11.65 5.08
C SER A 41 6.57 10.94 3.89
N ILE A 42 5.27 11.21 3.62
CA ILE A 42 4.49 10.54 2.59
C ILE A 42 4.36 11.42 1.36
N GLN A 43 4.91 10.98 0.24
CA GLN A 43 4.63 11.57 -1.07
C GLN A 43 3.29 11.09 -1.59
N ILE A 44 2.53 12.01 -2.20
CA ILE A 44 1.22 11.74 -2.78
C ILE A 44 1.20 12.26 -4.21
N SER A 45 0.84 11.41 -5.16
CA SER A 45 0.81 11.78 -6.57
C SER A 45 -0.27 11.04 -7.34
N GLU A 46 -0.85 11.71 -8.33
CA GLU A 46 -1.78 11.07 -9.26
C GLU A 46 -1.03 10.06 -10.13
N ALA A 47 -1.72 8.97 -10.44
CA ALA A 47 -1.25 7.87 -11.28
C ALA A 47 -2.16 7.71 -12.49
N GLU A 48 -1.79 6.79 -13.39
CA GLU A 48 -2.64 6.47 -14.53
C GLU A 48 -4.01 5.90 -14.10
N GLU A 49 -5.00 6.04 -14.98
CA GLU A 49 -6.33 5.42 -14.83
C GLU A 49 -7.10 5.78 -13.54
N GLY A 50 -6.87 6.98 -13.00
CA GLY A 50 -7.62 7.48 -11.84
C GLY A 50 -7.17 6.89 -10.50
N TRP A 51 -5.95 6.36 -10.45
CA TRP A 51 -5.29 5.98 -9.21
C TRP A 51 -4.52 7.15 -8.59
N THR A 52 -4.30 7.07 -7.28
CA THR A 52 -3.41 7.97 -6.54
C THR A 52 -2.44 7.15 -5.69
N TYR A 53 -1.14 7.44 -5.80
CA TYR A 53 -0.06 6.83 -5.02
C TYR A 53 0.19 7.56 -3.72
N PHE A 54 0.57 6.78 -2.71
CA PHE A 54 1.09 7.20 -1.41
C PHE A 54 2.38 6.42 -1.16
N ILE A 55 3.51 7.11 -1.12
CA ILE A 55 4.84 6.52 -0.92
C ILE A 55 5.38 7.03 0.40
N ASP A 56 5.63 6.12 1.34
CA ASP A 56 6.20 6.42 2.64
C ASP A 56 7.71 6.16 2.62
N PHE A 57 8.50 7.24 2.66
CA PHE A 57 9.95 7.16 2.59
C PHE A 57 10.62 6.68 3.88
N GLU A 58 9.93 6.74 5.01
CA GLU A 58 10.43 6.22 6.29
C GLU A 58 10.08 4.73 6.45
N GLY A 59 8.95 4.34 5.87
CA GLY A 59 8.45 2.97 5.84
C GLY A 59 7.84 2.52 7.17
N GLU A 60 7.27 3.46 7.90
CA GLU A 60 6.65 3.26 9.22
C GLU A 60 5.16 3.60 9.24
N ALA A 61 4.68 4.45 8.33
CA ALA A 61 3.31 4.96 8.34
C ALA A 61 2.26 3.89 8.02
N PHE A 62 2.61 2.94 7.15
CA PHE A 62 1.69 1.89 6.68
C PHE A 62 2.04 0.48 7.13
N PHE A 63 3.27 0.29 7.64
CA PHE A 63 3.79 -0.98 8.09
C PHE A 63 2.97 -1.56 9.25
N GLY A 64 2.65 -2.86 9.17
CA GLY A 64 1.94 -3.59 10.23
C GLY A 64 0.48 -3.18 10.44
N LEU A 65 -0.12 -2.42 9.51
CA LEU A 65 -1.54 -2.08 9.59
C LEU A 65 -2.42 -3.32 9.35
N SER A 66 -3.46 -3.48 10.17
CA SER A 66 -4.35 -4.65 10.04
C SER A 66 -5.21 -4.57 8.78
N ARG A 67 -5.68 -5.73 8.28
CA ARG A 67 -6.67 -5.78 7.20
C ARG A 67 -7.90 -4.92 7.45
N GLU A 68 -8.37 -4.78 8.69
CA GLU A 68 -9.52 -3.92 9.01
C GLU A 68 -9.22 -2.45 8.75
N ALA A 69 -7.98 -2.01 8.99
CA ALA A 69 -7.54 -0.66 8.69
C ALA A 69 -7.55 -0.41 7.18
N TRP A 70 -7.04 -1.35 6.38
CA TRP A 70 -7.06 -1.28 4.92
C TRP A 70 -8.48 -1.33 4.34
N ILE A 71 -9.34 -2.21 4.82
CA ILE A 71 -10.75 -2.28 4.41
C ILE A 71 -11.48 -0.96 4.75
N LYS A 72 -11.19 -0.38 5.92
CA LYS A 72 -11.74 0.92 6.33
C LYS A 72 -11.27 2.06 5.41
N LEU A 73 -9.99 2.07 5.01
CA LEU A 73 -9.45 3.04 4.05
C LEU A 73 -10.12 2.87 2.68
N ALA A 74 -10.21 1.64 2.19
CA ALA A 74 -10.73 1.32 0.87
C ALA A 74 -12.22 1.70 0.72
N MET A 75 -13.03 1.46 1.75
CA MET A 75 -14.49 1.57 1.68
C MET A 75 -15.08 0.77 0.52
N ASP A 76 -15.47 1.42 -0.57
CA ASP A 76 -15.98 0.83 -1.81
C ASP A 76 -14.98 0.93 -2.98
N SER A 77 -13.82 1.53 -2.76
CA SER A 77 -12.73 1.69 -3.73
C SER A 77 -11.80 0.48 -3.74
N SER A 78 -10.95 0.40 -4.76
CA SER A 78 -9.84 -0.55 -4.82
C SER A 78 -8.57 0.05 -4.20
N VAL A 79 -7.81 -0.77 -3.49
CA VAL A 79 -6.54 -0.41 -2.84
C VAL A 79 -5.52 -1.52 -3.06
N ILE A 80 -4.28 -1.16 -3.40
CA ILE A 80 -3.13 -2.06 -3.39
C ILE A 80 -2.10 -1.44 -2.46
N TYR A 81 -1.72 -2.14 -1.41
CA TYR A 81 -0.64 -1.79 -0.50
C TYR A 81 0.44 -2.84 -0.57
N ALA A 82 1.70 -2.41 -0.54
CA ALA A 82 2.82 -3.32 -0.46
C ALA A 82 3.97 -2.73 0.36
N TYR A 83 4.70 -3.62 1.02
CA TYR A 83 5.89 -3.32 1.80
C TYR A 83 6.90 -4.44 1.66
N TYR A 84 8.19 -4.07 1.62
CA TYR A 84 9.28 -4.99 1.88
C TYR A 84 10.49 -4.27 2.45
N ASP A 85 11.38 -4.99 3.12
CA ASP A 85 12.64 -4.44 3.63
C ASP A 85 13.85 -5.37 3.44
N GLU A 86 15.00 -4.90 3.92
CA GLU A 86 16.27 -5.63 3.87
C GLU A 86 16.39 -6.80 4.86
N ASN A 87 15.43 -6.94 5.77
CA ASN A 87 15.35 -8.05 6.73
C ASN A 87 14.41 -9.15 6.25
N PHE A 88 14.04 -9.14 4.95
CA PHE A 88 13.15 -10.10 4.33
C PHE A 88 11.71 -10.06 4.85
N ASN A 89 11.32 -8.96 5.49
CA ASN A 89 9.93 -8.70 5.84
C ASN A 89 9.17 -8.30 4.57
N ALA A 90 7.90 -8.71 4.48
CA ALA A 90 7.06 -8.39 3.35
C ALA A 90 5.58 -8.33 3.73
N GLU A 91 4.86 -7.37 3.15
CA GLU A 91 3.41 -7.26 3.25
C GLU A 91 2.82 -6.96 1.87
N LEU A 92 1.64 -7.51 1.59
CA LEU A 92 0.82 -7.16 0.43
C LEU A 92 -0.65 -7.24 0.82
N VAL A 93 -1.39 -6.18 0.50
CA VAL A 93 -2.85 -6.15 0.62
C VAL A 93 -3.45 -5.70 -0.70
N VAL A 94 -4.34 -6.52 -1.26
CA VAL A 94 -5.12 -6.19 -2.44
C VAL A 94 -6.60 -6.21 -2.11
N ILE A 95 -7.23 -5.07 -2.28
CA ILE A 95 -8.67 -4.86 -2.10
C ILE A 95 -9.25 -4.41 -3.44
N GLU A 96 -10.31 -5.07 -3.88
CA GLU A 96 -11.05 -4.70 -5.08
C GLU A 96 -12.49 -4.34 -4.72
N ASN A 97 -12.92 -3.13 -5.09
CA ASN A 97 -14.26 -2.64 -4.82
C ASN A 97 -14.68 -2.85 -3.34
N GLY A 98 -13.79 -2.53 -2.41
CA GLY A 98 -14.02 -2.70 -0.96
C GLY A 98 -13.90 -4.12 -0.41
N LYS A 99 -13.54 -5.12 -1.21
CA LYS A 99 -13.41 -6.52 -0.76
C LYS A 99 -11.96 -6.95 -0.75
N LEU A 100 -11.52 -7.54 0.36
CA LEU A 100 -10.20 -8.15 0.46
C LEU A 100 -10.08 -9.34 -0.49
N ILE A 101 -9.12 -9.27 -1.41
CA ILE A 101 -8.81 -10.30 -2.40
C ILE A 101 -7.54 -11.05 -2.00
N ARG A 102 -6.53 -10.32 -1.51
CA ARG A 102 -5.24 -10.87 -1.08
C ARG A 102 -4.77 -10.16 0.18
N GLU A 103 -4.31 -10.93 1.16
CA GLU A 103 -3.44 -10.43 2.24
C GLU A 103 -2.28 -11.42 2.37
N PHE A 104 -1.06 -10.91 2.29
CA PHE A 104 0.18 -11.62 2.55
C PHE A 104 0.97 -10.81 3.56
N ALA A 105 1.50 -11.47 4.59
CA ALA A 105 2.44 -10.89 5.51
C ALA A 105 3.45 -11.96 5.93
N ARG A 106 4.73 -11.61 5.90
CA ARG A 106 5.83 -12.50 6.26
C ARG A 106 6.89 -11.74 7.05
N TYR A 107 7.10 -12.19 8.27
CA TYR A 107 8.12 -11.71 9.20
C TYR A 107 8.88 -12.92 9.77
N GLU A 108 10.21 -12.88 9.74
CA GLU A 108 11.01 -13.98 10.30
C GLU A 108 10.96 -13.98 11.84
N ASP A 109 10.96 -12.80 12.44
CA ASP A 109 11.01 -12.62 13.89
C ASP A 109 9.63 -12.69 14.58
N GLU A 110 8.54 -12.52 13.82
CA GLU A 110 7.16 -12.53 14.33
C GLU A 110 6.25 -13.45 13.51
N PRO A 111 6.49 -14.78 13.51
CA PRO A 111 5.74 -15.72 12.67
C PRO A 111 4.25 -15.79 12.98
N ASP A 112 3.83 -15.42 14.20
CA ASP A 112 2.42 -15.35 14.60
C ASP A 112 1.67 -14.18 13.91
N ALA A 113 2.40 -13.18 13.40
CA ALA A 113 1.85 -12.07 12.63
C ALA A 113 1.79 -12.36 11.12
N ASN A 114 2.32 -13.52 10.67
CA ASN A 114 2.25 -13.90 9.27
C ASN A 114 0.82 -14.14 8.83
N ALA A 115 0.51 -13.71 7.62
CA ALA A 115 -0.80 -13.85 7.01
C ALA A 115 -0.65 -14.39 5.59
N ASP A 116 -1.55 -15.29 5.21
CA ASP A 116 -1.65 -15.77 3.84
C ASP A 116 -3.11 -16.07 3.52
N PHE A 117 -3.79 -15.09 2.95
CA PHE A 117 -5.20 -15.15 2.61
C PHE A 117 -5.42 -14.77 1.15
N GLY A 118 -6.27 -15.56 0.48
CA GLY A 118 -6.63 -15.34 -0.91
C GLY A 118 -5.51 -15.72 -1.87
N VAL A 119 -5.76 -15.51 -3.16
CA VAL A 119 -4.77 -15.72 -4.22
C VAL A 119 -5.13 -14.79 -5.38
N LEU A 120 -4.15 -14.10 -5.94
CA LEU A 120 -4.35 -13.29 -7.13
C LEU A 120 -4.34 -14.17 -8.39
N ALA A 121 -4.99 -13.70 -9.46
CA ALA A 121 -4.98 -14.42 -10.73
C ALA A 121 -3.56 -14.56 -11.31
N CYS A 122 -2.68 -13.59 -11.09
CA CYS A 122 -1.27 -13.65 -11.51
C CYS A 122 -0.47 -14.74 -10.75
N GLU A 123 -0.89 -15.06 -9.53
CA GLU A 123 -0.26 -16.08 -8.68
C GLU A 123 -0.48 -17.52 -9.18
N GLU A 124 -1.37 -17.75 -10.15
CA GLU A 124 -1.50 -19.06 -10.82
C GLU A 124 -0.22 -19.46 -11.55
N SER A 125 0.59 -18.48 -11.96
CA SER A 125 1.83 -18.69 -12.72
C SER A 125 3.11 -18.52 -11.89
N SER A 126 3.07 -17.66 -10.86
CA SER A 126 4.17 -17.40 -9.93
C SER A 126 3.60 -16.99 -8.57
N ALA A 127 3.71 -17.85 -7.57
CA ALA A 127 3.18 -17.58 -6.23
C ALA A 127 3.92 -16.42 -5.55
N ILE A 128 3.22 -15.70 -4.67
CA ILE A 128 3.86 -14.74 -3.77
C ILE A 128 4.19 -15.47 -2.47
N ASP A 129 5.46 -15.86 -2.34
CA ASP A 129 5.96 -16.64 -1.20
C ASP A 129 6.96 -15.84 -0.35
N GLY A 130 7.49 -14.73 -0.85
CA GLY A 130 8.44 -13.90 -0.11
C GLY A 130 8.52 -12.45 -0.58
N TRP A 131 9.46 -11.72 0.04
CA TRP A 131 9.68 -10.30 -0.24
C TRP A 131 10.09 -10.03 -1.69
N GLU A 132 10.84 -10.94 -2.32
CA GLU A 132 11.26 -10.84 -3.73
C GLU A 132 10.02 -10.81 -4.64
N ASP A 133 9.03 -11.66 -4.37
CA ASP A 133 7.80 -11.75 -5.15
C ASP A 133 6.91 -10.51 -4.93
N VAL A 134 6.90 -9.96 -3.71
CA VAL A 134 6.21 -8.69 -3.41
C VAL A 134 6.89 -7.53 -4.13
N ALA A 135 8.23 -7.50 -4.18
CA ALA A 135 8.98 -6.50 -4.92
C ALA A 135 8.69 -6.60 -6.43
N ASP A 136 8.73 -7.81 -7.01
CA ASP A 136 8.38 -8.05 -8.41
C ASP A 136 6.93 -7.64 -8.71
N TYR A 137 6.00 -7.89 -7.79
CA TYR A 137 4.60 -7.46 -7.92
C TYR A 137 4.48 -5.93 -7.93
N ILE A 138 5.19 -5.23 -7.05
CA ILE A 138 5.26 -3.75 -7.04
C ILE A 138 5.78 -3.23 -8.37
N GLU A 139 6.89 -3.77 -8.89
CA GLU A 139 7.46 -3.32 -10.16
C GLU A 139 6.47 -3.50 -11.33
N GLN A 140 5.69 -4.57 -11.32
CA GLN A 140 4.71 -4.86 -12.38
C GLN A 140 3.42 -4.03 -12.26
N GLU A 141 2.90 -3.88 -11.05
CA GLU A 141 1.55 -3.31 -10.82
C GLU A 141 1.57 -1.85 -10.38
N LEU A 142 2.64 -1.39 -9.73
CA LEU A 142 2.73 -0.03 -9.20
C LEU A 142 3.53 0.94 -10.08
N ILE A 143 4.12 0.48 -11.20
CA ILE A 143 4.91 1.28 -12.16
C ILE A 143 5.57 2.48 -11.47
N ILE A 144 6.57 2.21 -10.64
CA ILE A 144 7.46 3.24 -10.08
C ILE A 144 8.60 3.48 -11.07
#